data_AF-O76221-F1
#
_entry.id   AF-O76221-F1
#
_cell.length_a   1.000
_cell.length_b   1.000
_cell.length_c   1.000
_cell.angle_alpha   90.00
_cell.angle_beta   90.00
_cell.angle_gamma   90.00
#
_symmetry.space_group_name_H-M   'P 1'
#
loop_
_entity.id
_entity.type
_entity.pdbx_description
1 polymer ?
#
loop_
_entity_poly.entity_id
_entity_poly.type
_entity_poly.pdbx_seq_one_letter_code
_entity_poly.pdbx_strand_id
1 'polypeptide(L)'
;MRKVFVALALVAIIVSATMLPEVRQRAKVSLQKLHKSRIGKNIVTAIQLELSSKNRDNIIVNILALLNDLLNDQSTQLTKAQSDLADKQDYCGSSIESYQNQIASKQADIANAQASLPALHAELETDQANLADQEAKLDRAQQNLAEANDLNDAAVAAFNTSIANHNAMIDALKQARALIVQLQSSSFLQKNNAVLIQLSNHKALALKKLEGHAKKSLFSLLMQMAQDVGIQADQTLVGNVLTVIDDLLQHEQDGIDAETQAENQRVEEYNAAVIDFNNQISDAQGQIASLNQDIQTLTNNINDTENNIATWSQQVSDLQGVLDELQNQCNADIAHFQDLIQELNGIIDIIQQVIAIFEGQSIQDVKPLFDDISVDDGLGSAESA
;
A
#
# COMPACT_ATOMS: atom_id res chain seq x y z
N MET A 1 -27.51 25.03 -100.57
CA MET A 1 -26.77 23.77 -100.34
C MET A 1 -25.43 23.80 -101.08
N ARG A 2 -24.35 23.38 -100.39
CA ARG A 2 -23.04 22.93 -100.91
C ARG A 2 -21.91 23.91 -101.26
N LYS A 3 -22.05 25.25 -101.20
CA LYS A 3 -20.87 26.15 -101.41
C LYS A 3 -20.53 27.13 -100.30
N VAL A 4 -21.40 27.30 -99.30
CA VAL A 4 -21.10 28.09 -98.08
C VAL A 4 -20.68 27.20 -96.90
N PHE A 5 -21.05 25.91 -96.91
CA PHE A 5 -20.57 24.91 -95.94
C PHE A 5 -19.12 24.43 -96.20
N VAL A 6 -18.58 24.66 -97.41
CA VAL A 6 -17.22 24.25 -97.77
C VAL A 6 -16.18 25.32 -97.41
N ALA A 7 -16.58 26.60 -97.31
CA ALA A 7 -15.69 27.69 -96.90
C ALA A 7 -15.49 27.77 -95.38
N LEU A 8 -16.44 27.29 -94.56
CA LEU A 8 -16.28 27.16 -93.11
C LEU A 8 -15.58 25.85 -92.70
N ALA A 9 -15.62 24.81 -93.53
CA ALA A 9 -14.84 23.59 -93.31
C ALA A 9 -13.36 23.75 -93.74
N LEU A 10 -13.04 24.60 -94.71
CA LEU A 10 -11.65 24.82 -95.16
C LEU A 10 -10.86 25.84 -94.32
N VAL A 11 -11.54 26.73 -93.59
CA VAL A 11 -10.89 27.56 -92.57
C VAL A 11 -10.65 26.78 -91.27
N ALA A 12 -11.46 25.76 -90.97
CA ALA A 12 -11.18 24.81 -89.89
C ALA A 12 -10.03 23.81 -90.22
N ILE A 13 -9.75 23.57 -91.51
CA ILE A 13 -8.72 22.62 -91.96
C ILE A 13 -7.37 23.32 -92.28
N ILE A 14 -7.34 24.63 -92.53
CA ILE A 14 -6.08 25.38 -92.75
C ILE A 14 -5.54 26.03 -91.45
N VAL A 15 -6.36 26.09 -90.40
CA VAL A 15 -6.00 26.63 -89.07
C VAL A 15 -5.52 25.52 -88.11
N SER A 16 -5.21 24.32 -88.62
CA SER A 16 -4.84 23.17 -87.79
C SER A 16 -3.68 22.31 -88.31
N ALA A 17 -2.83 22.85 -89.19
CA ALA A 17 -1.82 22.07 -89.92
C ALA A 17 -0.38 22.20 -89.42
N THR A 18 -0.08 22.99 -88.38
CA THR A 18 1.30 23.11 -87.84
C THR A 18 1.52 22.31 -86.56
N MET A 19 0.44 21.94 -85.86
CA MET A 19 0.51 21.01 -84.73
C MET A 19 0.62 19.57 -85.25
N LEU A 20 1.69 18.87 -84.86
CA LEU A 20 1.74 17.42 -84.98
C LEU A 20 0.49 16.81 -84.31
N PRO A 21 -0.22 15.85 -84.94
CA PRO A 21 -1.43 15.24 -84.38
C PRO A 21 -1.27 14.74 -82.94
N GLU A 22 -0.07 14.26 -82.61
CA GLU A 22 0.30 13.83 -81.26
C GLU A 22 0.36 14.98 -80.24
N VAL A 23 0.76 16.18 -80.66
CA VAL A 23 0.79 17.38 -79.81
C VAL A 23 -0.63 17.88 -79.57
N ARG A 24 -1.48 17.84 -80.60
CA ARG A 24 -2.90 18.19 -80.50
C ARG A 24 -3.66 17.24 -79.56
N GLN A 25 -3.42 15.94 -79.68
CA GLN A 25 -4.04 14.94 -78.80
C GLN A 25 -3.54 15.06 -77.36
N ARG A 26 -2.24 15.29 -77.15
CA ARG A 26 -1.69 15.56 -75.82
C ARG A 26 -2.28 16.82 -75.19
N ALA A 27 -2.37 17.91 -75.95
CA ALA A 27 -2.98 19.16 -75.49
C ALA A 27 -4.45 18.99 -75.11
N LYS A 28 -5.22 18.25 -75.93
CA LYS A 28 -6.62 17.93 -75.63
C LYS A 28 -6.75 17.11 -74.35
N VAL A 29 -5.91 16.10 -74.15
CA VAL A 29 -5.91 15.27 -72.93
C VAL A 29 -5.52 16.09 -71.68
N SER A 30 -4.51 16.95 -71.76
CA SER A 30 -4.08 17.79 -70.65
C SER A 30 -5.14 18.85 -70.29
N LEU A 31 -5.77 19.47 -71.29
CA LEU A 31 -6.88 20.41 -71.07
C LEU A 31 -8.15 19.72 -70.53
N GLN A 32 -8.44 18.48 -70.93
CA GLN A 32 -9.52 17.69 -70.36
C GLN A 32 -9.24 17.30 -68.90
N LYS A 33 -7.98 16.95 -68.56
CA LYS A 33 -7.58 16.70 -67.18
C LYS A 33 -7.68 17.97 -66.32
N LEU A 34 -7.27 19.11 -66.88
CA LEU A 34 -7.44 20.42 -66.25
C LEU A 34 -8.93 20.70 -66.00
N HIS A 35 -9.77 20.61 -67.03
CA HIS A 35 -11.21 20.85 -66.90
C HIS A 35 -11.92 19.91 -65.91
N LYS A 36 -11.35 18.76 -65.57
CA LYS A 36 -11.92 17.86 -64.55
C LYS A 36 -11.64 18.31 -63.11
N SER A 37 -10.58 19.08 -62.86
CA SER A 37 -10.32 19.62 -61.54
C SER A 37 -11.15 20.89 -61.29
N ARG A 38 -11.55 21.13 -60.03
CA ARG A 38 -12.37 22.31 -59.67
C ARG A 38 -11.67 23.62 -60.03
N ILE A 39 -10.36 23.68 -59.78
CA ILE A 39 -9.49 24.80 -60.14
C ILE A 39 -9.32 24.88 -61.66
N GLY A 40 -9.13 23.75 -62.33
CA GLY A 40 -8.96 23.72 -63.77
C GLY A 40 -10.21 24.04 -64.59
N LYS A 41 -11.42 23.86 -64.05
CA LYS A 41 -12.64 24.43 -64.63
C LYS A 41 -12.58 25.95 -64.70
N ASN A 42 -12.18 26.60 -63.60
CA ASN A 42 -12.07 28.06 -63.55
C ASN A 42 -10.97 28.55 -64.50
N ILE A 43 -9.85 27.83 -64.59
CA ILE A 43 -8.74 28.16 -65.49
C ILE A 43 -9.15 28.01 -66.95
N VAL A 44 -9.77 26.88 -67.31
CA VAL A 44 -10.26 26.66 -68.67
C VAL A 44 -11.30 27.72 -69.05
N THR A 45 -12.19 28.09 -68.13
CA THR A 45 -13.18 29.16 -68.33
C THR A 45 -12.50 30.53 -68.53
N ALA A 46 -11.48 30.85 -67.73
CA ALA A 46 -10.72 32.08 -67.86
C ALA A 46 -9.96 32.15 -69.19
N ILE A 47 -9.34 31.03 -69.61
CA ILE A 47 -8.67 30.91 -70.91
C ILE A 47 -9.68 31.06 -72.05
N GLN A 48 -10.85 30.42 -71.98
CA GLN A 48 -11.92 30.54 -72.98
C GLN A 48 -12.45 31.98 -73.08
N LEU A 49 -12.55 32.70 -71.96
CA LEU A 49 -12.95 34.09 -71.91
C LEU A 49 -11.93 35.00 -72.61
N GLU A 50 -10.63 34.79 -72.33
CA GLU A 50 -9.54 35.52 -73.00
C GLU A 50 -9.48 35.21 -74.50
N LEU A 51 -9.66 33.94 -74.90
CA LEU A 51 -9.73 33.53 -76.32
C LEU A 51 -10.93 34.12 -77.07
N SER A 52 -11.98 34.52 -76.36
CA SER A 52 -13.20 35.14 -76.90
C SER A 52 -13.13 36.67 -76.96
N SER A 53 -12.09 37.28 -76.38
CA SER A 53 -11.87 38.72 -76.35
C SER A 53 -11.63 39.31 -77.75
N LYS A 54 -12.14 40.53 -78.01
CA LYS A 54 -11.94 41.26 -79.27
C LYS A 54 -10.51 41.79 -79.44
N ASN A 55 -9.69 41.77 -78.41
CA ASN A 55 -8.34 42.34 -78.41
C ASN A 55 -7.30 41.29 -78.86
N ARG A 56 -7.14 41.11 -80.17
CA ARG A 56 -6.41 39.98 -80.77
C ARG A 56 -4.90 40.00 -80.61
N ASP A 57 -4.31 41.17 -80.33
CA ASP A 57 -2.87 41.36 -80.51
C ASP A 57 -2.02 40.87 -79.32
N ASN A 58 -2.62 40.51 -78.18
CA ASN A 58 -1.89 40.08 -76.96
C ASN A 58 -2.52 38.90 -76.19
N ILE A 59 -3.44 38.14 -76.80
CA ILE A 59 -4.19 37.07 -76.12
C ILE A 59 -3.28 35.99 -75.51
N ILE A 60 -2.26 35.53 -76.24
CA ILE A 60 -1.30 34.53 -75.72
C ILE A 60 -0.52 35.10 -74.54
N VAL A 61 -0.07 36.35 -74.64
CA VAL A 61 0.72 37.00 -73.58
C VAL A 61 -0.09 37.10 -72.28
N ASN A 62 -1.38 37.47 -72.38
CA ASN A 62 -2.27 37.56 -71.23
C ASN A 62 -2.58 36.18 -70.61
N ILE A 63 -2.83 35.16 -71.45
CA ILE A 63 -3.07 33.79 -70.98
C ILE A 63 -1.82 33.22 -70.29
N LEU A 64 -0.63 33.44 -70.87
CA LEU A 64 0.63 33.03 -70.27
C LEU A 64 0.90 33.76 -68.95
N ALA A 65 0.58 35.05 -68.84
CA ALA A 65 0.71 35.78 -67.58
C ALA A 65 -0.21 35.19 -66.48
N LEU A 66 -1.48 34.93 -66.81
CA LEU A 66 -2.44 34.30 -65.89
C LEU A 66 -1.99 32.90 -65.45
N LEU A 67 -1.50 32.09 -66.38
CA LEU A 67 -1.02 30.74 -66.08
C LEU A 67 0.25 30.75 -65.22
N ASN A 68 1.17 31.71 -65.47
CA ASN A 68 2.36 31.87 -64.65
C ASN A 68 2.05 32.38 -63.24
N ASP A 69 1.11 33.32 -63.08
CA ASP A 69 0.66 33.80 -61.77
C ASP A 69 0.03 32.67 -60.96
N LEU A 70 -0.82 31.87 -61.60
CA LEU A 70 -1.41 30.69 -60.99
C LEU A 70 -0.35 29.62 -60.66
N LEU A 71 0.61 29.38 -61.55
CA LEU A 71 1.71 28.45 -61.28
C LEU A 71 2.48 28.88 -60.03
N ASN A 72 2.77 30.17 -59.90
CA ASN A 72 3.45 30.74 -58.74
C ASN A 72 2.61 30.58 -57.46
N ASP A 73 1.31 30.88 -57.52
CA ASP A 73 0.39 30.69 -56.39
C ASP A 73 0.34 29.23 -55.94
N GLN A 74 0.15 28.29 -56.86
CA GLN A 74 0.11 26.85 -56.55
C GLN A 74 1.47 26.34 -56.03
N SER A 75 2.59 26.82 -56.58
CA SER A 75 3.93 26.50 -56.08
C SER A 75 4.17 27.04 -54.67
N THR A 76 3.60 28.20 -54.33
CA THR A 76 3.63 28.76 -52.98
C THR A 76 2.80 27.91 -52.01
N GLN A 77 1.59 27.50 -52.42
CA GLN A 77 0.74 26.60 -51.64
C GLN A 77 1.41 25.24 -51.41
N LEU A 78 2.09 24.68 -52.42
CA LEU A 78 2.83 23.43 -52.30
C LEU A 78 3.96 23.54 -51.26
N THR A 79 4.76 24.61 -51.34
CA THR A 79 5.87 24.85 -50.40
C THR A 79 5.34 24.99 -48.98
N LYS A 80 4.21 25.69 -48.81
CA LYS A 80 3.54 25.82 -47.52
C LYS A 80 3.04 24.46 -47.00
N ALA A 81 2.35 23.68 -47.82
CA ALA A 81 1.86 22.36 -47.42
C ALA A 81 3.01 21.40 -47.04
N GLN A 82 4.15 21.49 -47.71
CA GLN A 82 5.36 20.74 -47.35
C GLN A 82 5.95 21.18 -46.01
N SER A 83 5.96 22.49 -45.73
CA SER A 83 6.37 23.03 -44.43
C SER A 83 5.41 22.59 -43.32
N ASP A 84 4.10 22.75 -43.54
CA ASP A 84 3.07 22.38 -42.57
C ASP A 84 3.11 20.86 -42.26
N LEU A 85 3.40 20.02 -43.26
CA LEU A 85 3.64 18.58 -43.05
C LEU A 85 4.85 18.32 -42.16
N ALA A 86 5.99 18.97 -42.42
CA ALA A 86 7.21 18.80 -41.63
C ALA A 86 6.99 19.24 -40.18
N ASP A 87 6.40 20.42 -39.97
CA ASP A 87 6.07 20.95 -38.65
C ASP A 87 5.12 19.99 -37.90
N LYS A 88 4.15 19.41 -38.61
CA LYS A 88 3.23 18.43 -38.03
C LYS A 88 3.93 17.13 -37.64
N GLN A 89 4.84 16.62 -38.47
CA GLN A 89 5.62 15.42 -38.17
C GLN A 89 6.51 15.62 -36.93
N ASP A 90 7.16 16.77 -36.81
CA ASP A 90 8.01 17.11 -35.66
C ASP A 90 7.18 17.26 -34.37
N TYR A 91 6.04 17.94 -34.44
CA TYR A 91 5.10 18.04 -33.32
C TYR A 91 4.62 16.66 -32.85
N CYS A 92 4.23 15.80 -33.79
CA CYS A 92 3.75 14.46 -33.49
C CYS A 92 4.84 13.60 -32.87
N GLY A 93 6.05 13.60 -33.44
CA GLY A 93 7.19 12.86 -32.91
C GLY A 93 7.52 13.26 -31.47
N SER A 94 7.69 14.56 -31.23
CA SER A 94 8.03 15.07 -29.89
C SER A 94 6.93 14.84 -28.85
N SER A 95 5.66 14.99 -29.23
CA SER A 95 4.53 14.78 -28.31
C SER A 95 4.37 13.29 -27.96
N ILE A 96 4.47 12.40 -28.95
CA ILE A 96 4.42 10.94 -28.75
C ILE A 96 5.54 10.50 -27.81
N GLU A 97 6.78 10.94 -28.07
CA GLU A 97 7.94 10.61 -27.23
C GLU A 97 7.74 11.11 -25.78
N SER A 98 7.21 12.32 -25.61
CA SER A 98 6.89 12.86 -24.28
C SER A 98 5.90 12.00 -23.49
N TYR A 99 4.81 11.56 -24.13
CA TYR A 99 3.83 10.67 -23.49
C TYR A 99 4.41 9.28 -23.19
N GLN A 100 5.21 8.71 -24.11
CA GLN A 100 5.90 7.43 -23.89
C GLN A 100 6.85 7.49 -22.68
N ASN A 101 7.60 8.59 -22.54
CA ASN A 101 8.50 8.79 -21.40
C ASN A 101 7.74 8.92 -20.08
N GLN A 102 6.60 9.62 -20.07
CA GLN A 102 5.75 9.72 -18.88
C GLN A 102 5.18 8.35 -18.47
N ILE A 103 4.70 7.56 -19.44
CA ILE A 103 4.22 6.19 -19.21
C ILE A 103 5.34 5.31 -18.63
N ALA A 104 6.53 5.32 -19.25
CA ALA A 104 7.67 4.53 -18.80
C ALA A 104 8.10 4.91 -17.37
N SER A 105 8.11 6.22 -17.04
CA SER A 105 8.41 6.68 -15.68
C SER A 105 7.39 6.13 -14.68
N LYS A 106 6.10 6.19 -14.98
CA LYS A 106 5.05 5.67 -14.08
C LYS A 106 5.09 4.16 -13.94
N GLN A 107 5.41 3.44 -15.01
CA GLN A 107 5.61 1.99 -14.96
C GLN A 107 6.82 1.62 -14.09
N ALA A 108 7.89 2.41 -14.11
CA ALA A 108 9.03 2.23 -13.22
C ALA A 108 8.64 2.48 -11.75
N ASP A 109 7.86 3.54 -11.47
CA ASP A 109 7.36 3.83 -10.12
C ASP A 109 6.51 2.65 -9.59
N ILE A 110 5.61 2.11 -10.42
CA ILE A 110 4.80 0.92 -10.10
C ILE A 110 5.69 -0.29 -9.80
N ALA A 111 6.67 -0.58 -10.67
CA ALA A 111 7.56 -1.72 -10.50
C ALA A 111 8.38 -1.63 -9.21
N ASN A 112 8.88 -0.44 -8.88
CA ASN A 112 9.64 -0.19 -7.65
C ASN A 112 8.77 -0.40 -6.40
N ALA A 113 7.54 0.12 -6.41
CA ALA A 113 6.60 -0.06 -5.30
C ALA A 113 6.16 -1.53 -5.15
N GLN A 114 5.93 -2.23 -6.26
CA GLN A 114 5.61 -3.66 -6.24
C GLN A 114 6.78 -4.50 -5.70
N ALA A 115 8.02 -4.09 -5.97
CA ALA A 115 9.20 -4.77 -5.46
C ALA A 115 9.40 -4.58 -3.95
N SER A 116 8.94 -3.47 -3.35
CA SER A 116 9.06 -3.22 -1.91
C SER A 116 7.95 -3.89 -1.07
N LEU A 117 6.76 -4.09 -1.63
CA LEU A 117 5.62 -4.70 -0.92
C LEU A 117 5.92 -6.03 -0.23
N PRO A 118 6.60 -7.01 -0.87
CA PRO A 118 6.91 -8.29 -0.21
C PRO A 118 7.76 -8.13 1.05
N ALA A 119 8.72 -7.18 1.04
CA ALA A 119 9.56 -6.92 2.20
C ALA A 119 8.75 -6.32 3.35
N LEU A 120 7.88 -5.35 3.06
CA LEU A 120 6.97 -4.76 4.05
C LEU A 120 6.03 -5.79 4.67
N HIS A 121 5.46 -6.69 3.86
CA HIS A 121 4.62 -7.76 4.37
C HIS A 121 5.38 -8.76 5.25
N ALA A 122 6.62 -9.11 4.89
CA ALA A 122 7.43 -10.02 5.69
C ALA A 122 7.83 -9.39 7.03
N GLU A 123 8.12 -8.09 7.05
CA GLU A 123 8.38 -7.33 8.28
C GLU A 123 7.12 -7.29 9.17
N LEU A 124 5.95 -7.00 8.59
CA LEU A 124 4.67 -7.02 9.30
C LEU A 124 4.38 -8.40 9.91
N GLU A 125 4.59 -9.48 9.18
CA GLU A 125 4.38 -10.86 9.67
C GLU A 125 5.34 -11.18 10.83
N THR A 126 6.60 -10.71 10.72
CA THR A 126 7.61 -10.88 11.77
C THR A 126 7.19 -10.14 13.05
N ASP A 127 6.74 -8.89 12.93
CA ASP A 127 6.31 -8.11 14.09
C ASP A 127 5.04 -8.67 14.72
N GLN A 128 4.11 -9.21 13.93
CA GLN A 128 2.95 -9.93 14.44
C GLN A 128 3.32 -11.19 15.22
N ALA A 129 4.31 -11.95 14.74
CA ALA A 129 4.82 -13.12 15.46
C ALA A 129 5.52 -12.72 16.77
N ASN A 130 6.31 -11.64 16.74
CA ASN A 130 6.95 -11.10 17.94
C ASN A 130 5.92 -10.59 18.95
N LEU A 131 4.85 -9.94 18.50
CA LEU A 131 3.75 -9.49 19.36
C LEU A 131 3.13 -10.67 20.09
N ALA A 132 2.80 -11.74 19.38
CA ALA A 132 2.23 -12.95 19.97
C ALA A 132 3.16 -13.60 21.01
N ASP A 133 4.49 -13.62 20.78
CA ASP A 133 5.44 -14.12 21.76
C ASP A 133 5.48 -13.25 23.03
N GLN A 134 5.39 -11.92 22.89
CA GLN A 134 5.36 -11.01 24.03
C GLN A 134 4.07 -11.09 24.82
N GLU A 135 2.92 -11.25 24.16
CA GLU A 135 1.64 -11.53 24.82
C GLU A 135 1.72 -12.84 25.62
N ALA A 136 2.31 -13.89 25.04
CA ALA A 136 2.49 -15.15 25.75
C ALA A 136 3.46 -15.04 26.94
N LYS A 137 4.49 -14.18 26.87
CA LYS A 137 5.38 -13.88 28.01
C LYS A 137 4.64 -13.12 29.11
N LEU A 138 3.84 -12.12 28.75
CA LEU A 138 3.02 -11.36 29.67
C LEU A 138 2.06 -12.29 30.45
N ASP A 139 1.35 -13.16 29.74
CA ASP A 139 0.42 -14.12 30.34
C ASP A 139 1.14 -15.06 31.31
N ARG A 140 2.29 -15.61 30.91
CA ARG A 140 3.11 -16.47 31.79
C ARG A 140 3.59 -15.74 33.03
N ALA A 141 4.07 -14.50 32.91
CA ALA A 141 4.53 -13.72 34.05
C ALA A 141 3.38 -13.40 35.02
N GLN A 142 2.19 -13.08 34.51
CA GLN A 142 1.00 -12.86 35.32
C GLN A 142 0.56 -14.15 36.04
N GLN A 143 0.59 -15.29 35.36
CA GLN A 143 0.26 -16.59 35.96
C GLN A 143 1.25 -16.94 37.09
N ASN A 144 2.55 -16.77 36.85
CA ASN A 144 3.57 -17.05 37.85
C ASN A 144 3.43 -16.14 39.08
N LEU A 145 3.08 -14.86 38.87
CA LEU A 145 2.81 -13.93 39.97
C LEU A 145 1.59 -14.37 40.79
N ALA A 146 0.52 -14.80 40.13
CA ALA A 146 -0.67 -15.31 40.81
C ALA A 146 -0.35 -16.57 41.63
N GLU A 147 0.38 -17.53 41.05
CA GLU A 147 0.81 -18.74 41.75
C GLU A 147 1.72 -18.43 42.95
N ALA A 148 2.65 -17.48 42.81
CA ALA A 148 3.49 -17.04 43.91
C ALA A 148 2.68 -16.42 45.06
N ASN A 149 1.64 -15.64 44.75
CA ASN A 149 0.73 -15.08 45.75
C ASN A 149 -0.03 -16.19 46.50
N ASP A 150 -0.60 -17.16 45.77
CA ASP A 150 -1.34 -18.28 46.36
C ASP A 150 -0.44 -19.14 47.28
N LEU A 151 0.79 -19.42 46.84
CA LEU A 151 1.78 -20.14 47.64
C LEU A 151 2.20 -19.36 48.88
N ASN A 152 2.34 -18.04 48.77
CA ASN A 152 2.64 -17.18 49.91
C ASN A 152 1.49 -17.18 50.93
N ASP A 153 0.24 -17.06 50.49
CA ASP A 153 -0.92 -17.10 51.38
C ASP A 153 -1.02 -18.43 52.14
N ALA A 154 -0.77 -19.55 51.45
CA ALA A 154 -0.73 -20.86 52.07
C ALA A 154 0.41 -20.98 53.10
N ALA A 155 1.60 -20.45 52.78
CA ALA A 155 2.75 -20.46 53.68
C ALA A 155 2.50 -19.61 54.94
N VAL A 156 1.93 -18.41 54.79
CA VAL A 156 1.56 -17.53 55.91
C VAL A 156 0.53 -18.22 56.83
N ALA A 157 -0.46 -18.92 56.27
CA ALA A 157 -1.43 -19.68 57.06
C ALA A 157 -0.77 -20.83 57.85
N ALA A 158 0.18 -21.54 57.22
CA ALA A 158 0.93 -22.62 57.87
C ALA A 158 1.83 -22.08 59.00
N PHE A 159 2.55 -20.99 58.76
CA PHE A 159 3.38 -20.32 59.78
C PHE A 159 2.54 -19.90 60.99
N ASN A 160 1.41 -19.21 60.77
CA ASN A 160 0.51 -18.79 61.85
C ASN A 160 -0.02 -19.97 62.68
N THR A 161 -0.33 -21.09 62.02
CA THR A 161 -0.75 -22.32 62.69
C THR A 161 0.36 -22.90 63.56
N SER A 162 1.61 -22.89 63.07
CA SER A 162 2.75 -23.39 63.84
C SER A 162 3.05 -22.54 65.07
N ILE A 163 3.04 -21.21 64.92
CA ILE A 163 3.19 -20.26 66.04
C ILE A 163 2.07 -20.42 67.07
N ALA A 164 0.82 -20.62 66.64
CA ALA A 164 -0.29 -20.89 67.55
C ALA A 164 -0.06 -22.19 68.36
N ASN A 165 0.49 -23.22 67.71
CA ASN A 165 0.81 -24.50 68.34
C ASN A 165 1.96 -24.41 69.35
N HIS A 166 2.98 -23.60 69.08
CA HIS A 166 4.03 -23.29 70.05
C HIS A 166 3.48 -22.54 71.27
N ASN A 167 2.69 -21.49 71.04
CA ASN A 167 2.09 -20.69 72.12
C ASN A 167 1.16 -21.52 73.01
N ALA A 168 0.36 -22.42 72.44
CA ALA A 168 -0.50 -23.32 73.20
C ALA A 168 0.31 -24.24 74.15
N MET A 169 1.50 -24.69 73.72
CA MET A 169 2.41 -25.49 74.56
C MET A 169 3.04 -24.66 75.66
N ILE A 170 3.52 -23.46 75.34
CA ILE A 170 4.07 -22.51 76.31
C ILE A 170 3.05 -22.20 77.41
N ASP A 171 1.80 -21.89 77.05
CA ASP A 171 0.73 -21.60 78.00
C ASP A 171 0.42 -22.81 78.91
N ALA A 172 0.37 -24.01 78.32
CA ALA A 172 0.15 -25.24 79.07
C ALA A 172 1.28 -25.50 80.08
N LEU A 173 2.53 -25.32 79.67
CA LEU A 173 3.72 -25.48 80.50
C LEU A 173 3.79 -24.42 81.61
N LYS A 174 3.52 -23.14 81.33
CA LYS A 174 3.49 -22.05 82.33
C LYS A 174 2.46 -22.31 83.43
N GLN A 175 1.25 -22.72 83.06
CA GLN A 175 0.20 -23.04 84.01
C GLN A 175 0.54 -24.28 84.85
N ALA A 176 1.10 -25.31 84.22
CA ALA A 176 1.58 -26.50 84.92
C ALA A 176 2.68 -26.16 85.94
N ARG A 177 3.67 -25.37 85.52
CA ARG A 177 4.75 -24.87 86.38
C ARG A 177 4.19 -24.16 87.62
N ALA A 178 3.25 -23.22 87.43
CA ALA A 178 2.65 -22.46 88.51
C ALA A 178 1.93 -23.35 89.54
N LEU A 179 1.17 -24.35 89.08
CA LEU A 179 0.49 -25.32 89.94
C LEU A 179 1.49 -26.20 90.70
N ILE A 180 2.58 -26.62 90.07
CA ILE A 180 3.63 -27.44 90.72
C ILE A 180 4.38 -26.62 91.79
N VAL A 181 4.68 -25.35 91.52
CA VAL A 181 5.27 -24.44 92.52
C VAL A 181 4.34 -24.23 93.72
N GLN A 182 3.02 -24.12 93.50
CA GLN A 182 2.02 -24.04 94.58
C GLN A 182 1.97 -25.33 95.43
N LEU A 183 2.17 -26.50 94.81
CA LEU A 183 2.27 -27.76 95.54
C LEU A 183 3.52 -27.80 96.45
N GLN A 184 4.64 -27.21 96.02
CA GLN A 184 5.87 -27.16 96.82
C GLN A 184 5.77 -26.24 98.05
N SER A 185 5.05 -25.12 97.95
CA SER A 185 4.93 -24.14 99.06
C SER A 185 3.96 -24.59 100.16
N SER A 186 3.20 -25.66 99.92
CA SER A 186 2.27 -26.26 100.89
C SER A 186 3.01 -27.23 101.82
N SER A 187 2.84 -27.11 103.15
CA SER A 187 3.39 -28.08 104.11
C SER A 187 2.97 -29.51 103.75
N PHE A 188 3.89 -30.49 103.82
CA PHE A 188 3.67 -31.88 103.41
C PHE A 188 2.41 -32.52 104.04
N LEU A 189 2.05 -32.13 105.28
CA LEU A 189 0.86 -32.60 105.99
C LEU A 189 -0.45 -31.90 105.57
N GLN A 190 -0.35 -30.81 104.81
CA GLN A 190 -1.45 -30.05 104.20
C GLN A 190 -1.30 -29.98 102.68
N LYS A 191 -0.73 -31.01 102.03
CA LYS A 191 -0.73 -31.08 100.57
C LYS A 191 -2.15 -30.88 100.07
N ASN A 192 -2.34 -29.75 99.41
CA ASN A 192 -3.65 -29.18 99.19
C ASN A 192 -4.33 -30.01 98.09
N ASN A 193 -5.19 -30.96 98.46
CA ASN A 193 -5.95 -31.80 97.52
C ASN A 193 -6.60 -30.96 96.40
N ALA A 194 -6.95 -29.70 96.69
CA ALA A 194 -7.45 -28.76 95.70
C ALA A 194 -6.46 -28.49 94.54
N VAL A 195 -5.17 -28.31 94.82
CA VAL A 195 -4.16 -28.01 93.79
C VAL A 195 -3.86 -29.26 92.94
N LEU A 196 -3.90 -30.46 93.53
CA LEU A 196 -3.83 -31.73 92.79
C LEU A 196 -5.02 -31.89 91.82
N ILE A 197 -6.22 -31.54 92.26
CA ILE A 197 -7.42 -31.54 91.39
C ILE A 197 -7.26 -30.50 90.27
N GLN A 198 -6.78 -29.30 90.58
CA GLN A 198 -6.50 -28.27 89.57
C GLN A 198 -5.48 -28.74 88.54
N LEU A 199 -4.40 -29.41 88.96
CA LEU A 199 -3.39 -29.97 88.06
C LEU A 199 -3.98 -31.05 87.14
N SER A 200 -4.84 -31.92 87.67
CA SER A 200 -5.55 -32.93 86.86
C SER A 200 -6.52 -32.29 85.85
N ASN A 201 -7.26 -31.26 86.26
CA ASN A 201 -8.16 -30.53 85.38
C ASN A 201 -7.39 -29.78 84.28
N HIS A 202 -6.26 -29.16 84.64
CA HIS A 202 -5.35 -28.52 83.71
C HIS A 202 -4.81 -29.51 82.68
N LYS A 203 -4.34 -30.69 83.14
CA LYS A 203 -3.90 -31.77 82.24
C LYS A 203 -4.96 -32.09 81.19
N ALA A 204 -6.20 -32.32 81.61
CA ALA A 204 -7.29 -32.66 80.70
C ALA A 204 -7.62 -31.52 79.71
N LEU A 205 -7.60 -30.26 80.16
CA LEU A 205 -7.91 -29.11 79.31
C LEU A 205 -6.77 -28.83 78.31
N ALA A 206 -5.52 -28.85 78.77
CA ALA A 206 -4.35 -28.65 77.93
C ALA A 206 -4.24 -29.72 76.84
N LEU A 207 -4.48 -31.00 77.16
CA LEU A 207 -4.46 -32.08 76.15
C LEU A 207 -5.52 -31.94 75.04
N LYS A 208 -6.62 -31.21 75.31
CA LYS A 208 -7.62 -30.87 74.29
C LYS A 208 -7.15 -29.74 73.38
N LYS A 209 -6.36 -28.79 73.91
CA LYS A 209 -5.89 -27.60 73.19
C LYS A 209 -4.61 -27.84 72.41
N LEU A 210 -3.71 -28.67 72.93
CA LEU A 210 -2.47 -29.01 72.24
C LEU A 210 -2.78 -29.73 70.94
N GLU A 211 -1.99 -29.45 69.90
CA GLU A 211 -1.98 -30.22 68.66
C GLU A 211 -0.72 -31.08 68.59
N GLY A 212 -0.81 -32.20 67.87
CA GLY A 212 0.29 -33.16 67.71
C GLY A 212 0.40 -34.21 68.82
N HIS A 213 0.58 -35.47 68.41
CA HIS A 213 0.69 -36.60 69.33
C HIS A 213 1.91 -36.50 70.25
N ALA A 214 3.05 -36.03 69.72
CA ALA A 214 4.30 -35.91 70.47
C ALA A 214 4.17 -34.88 71.62
N LYS A 215 3.70 -33.66 71.33
CA LYS A 215 3.49 -32.60 72.34
C LYS A 215 2.49 -33.05 73.41
N LYS A 216 1.38 -33.68 73.02
CA LYS A 216 0.40 -34.28 73.96
C LYS A 216 1.02 -35.36 74.85
N SER A 217 1.80 -36.27 74.26
CA SER A 217 2.43 -37.37 74.99
C SER A 217 3.44 -36.86 76.01
N LEU A 218 4.31 -35.94 75.58
CA LEU A 218 5.30 -35.30 76.43
C LEU A 218 4.64 -34.53 77.60
N PHE A 219 3.65 -33.71 77.29
CA PHE A 219 2.90 -32.97 78.31
C PHE A 219 2.18 -33.91 79.29
N SER A 220 1.54 -34.99 78.78
CA SER A 220 0.87 -35.98 79.62
C SER A 220 1.82 -36.67 80.59
N LEU A 221 3.02 -37.04 80.11
CA LEU A 221 4.08 -37.66 80.91
C LEU A 221 4.56 -36.73 82.01
N LEU A 222 4.85 -35.46 81.69
CA LEU A 222 5.23 -34.45 82.68
C LEU A 222 4.16 -34.28 83.76
N MET A 223 2.89 -34.23 83.36
CA MET A 223 1.79 -34.09 84.31
C MET A 223 1.64 -35.32 85.19
N GLN A 224 1.93 -36.52 84.67
CA GLN A 224 1.93 -37.75 85.45
C GLN A 224 3.08 -37.77 86.47
N MET A 225 4.28 -37.33 86.08
CA MET A 225 5.42 -37.19 86.99
C MET A 225 5.12 -36.17 88.11
N ALA A 226 4.51 -35.04 87.76
CA ALA A 226 4.13 -34.01 88.73
C ALA A 226 3.03 -34.47 89.72
N GLN A 227 2.24 -35.48 89.36
CA GLN A 227 1.20 -36.07 90.20
C GLN A 227 1.68 -37.27 91.03
N ASP A 228 2.88 -37.80 90.78
CA ASP A 228 3.42 -38.95 91.50
C ASP A 228 3.73 -38.60 92.95
N VAL A 229 3.19 -39.38 93.89
CA VAL A 229 3.30 -39.12 95.34
C VAL A 229 4.74 -39.22 95.82
N GLY A 230 5.54 -40.12 95.24
CA GLY A 230 6.96 -40.29 95.56
C GLY A 230 7.78 -39.09 95.10
N ILE A 231 7.55 -38.62 93.86
CA ILE A 231 8.18 -37.39 93.34
C ILE A 231 7.79 -36.19 94.20
N GLN A 232 6.51 -36.04 94.55
CA GLN A 232 6.07 -34.92 95.37
C GLN A 232 6.61 -34.94 96.82
N ALA A 233 7.06 -36.08 97.33
CA ALA A 233 7.62 -36.19 98.68
C ALA A 233 9.09 -35.73 98.74
N ASP A 234 9.76 -35.69 97.58
CA ASP A 234 11.17 -35.34 97.44
C ASP A 234 11.32 -33.97 96.77
N GLN A 235 11.81 -32.99 97.52
CA GLN A 235 11.99 -31.63 96.98
C GLN A 235 12.97 -31.58 95.79
N THR A 236 13.97 -32.46 95.76
CA THR A 236 14.93 -32.55 94.65
C THR A 236 14.24 -33.06 93.38
N LEU A 237 13.39 -34.09 93.49
CA LEU A 237 12.67 -34.62 92.33
C LEU A 237 11.66 -33.62 91.77
N VAL A 238 10.95 -32.86 92.62
CA VAL A 238 10.08 -31.78 92.12
C VAL A 238 10.89 -30.66 91.47
N GLY A 239 12.06 -30.33 92.03
CA GLY A 239 13.00 -29.40 91.40
C GLY A 239 13.39 -29.84 89.99
N ASN A 240 13.71 -31.12 89.80
CA ASN A 240 14.03 -31.66 88.48
C ASN A 240 12.85 -31.55 87.49
N VAL A 241 11.62 -31.81 87.94
CA VAL A 241 10.42 -31.63 87.07
C VAL A 241 10.26 -30.17 86.65
N LEU A 242 10.49 -29.22 87.55
CA LEU A 242 10.45 -27.79 87.22
C LEU A 242 11.54 -27.40 86.23
N THR A 243 12.76 -27.91 86.39
CA THR A 243 13.85 -27.71 85.42
C THR A 243 13.46 -28.23 84.03
N VAL A 244 12.88 -29.43 83.94
CA VAL A 244 12.42 -29.96 82.63
C VAL A 244 11.33 -29.08 82.02
N ILE A 245 10.42 -28.53 82.83
CA ILE A 245 9.41 -27.58 82.33
C ILE A 245 10.07 -26.30 81.82
N ASP A 246 11.07 -25.77 82.54
CA ASP A 246 11.80 -24.57 82.13
C ASP A 246 12.61 -24.81 80.84
N ASP A 247 13.25 -25.96 80.70
CA ASP A 247 13.95 -26.37 79.48
C ASP A 247 12.99 -26.49 78.30
N LEU A 248 11.79 -27.04 78.51
CA LEU A 248 10.76 -27.13 77.47
C LEU A 248 10.15 -25.78 77.10
N LEU A 249 10.00 -24.88 78.09
CA LEU A 249 9.59 -23.50 77.82
C LEU A 249 10.62 -22.79 76.94
N GLN A 250 11.90 -22.94 77.25
CA GLN A 250 12.98 -22.39 76.43
C GLN A 250 12.98 -23.03 75.03
N HIS A 251 12.85 -24.36 74.94
CA HIS A 251 12.80 -25.05 73.65
C HIS A 251 11.64 -24.59 72.76
N GLU A 252 10.44 -24.39 73.30
CA GLU A 252 9.32 -23.87 72.51
C GLU A 252 9.54 -22.40 72.10
N GLN A 253 10.22 -21.59 72.93
CA GLN A 253 10.60 -20.23 72.55
C GLN A 253 11.66 -20.22 71.44
N ASP A 254 12.70 -21.05 71.55
CA ASP A 254 13.71 -21.23 70.51
C ASP A 254 13.08 -21.71 69.19
N GLY A 255 12.04 -22.56 69.28
CA GLY A 255 11.24 -22.98 68.14
C GLY A 255 10.52 -21.83 67.44
N ILE A 256 9.85 -20.96 68.20
CA ILE A 256 9.21 -19.74 67.67
C ILE A 256 10.24 -18.85 66.98
N ASP A 257 11.39 -18.64 67.60
CA ASP A 257 12.44 -17.77 67.07
C ASP A 257 12.99 -18.33 65.75
N ALA A 258 13.22 -19.66 65.69
CA ALA A 258 13.66 -20.35 64.48
C ALA A 258 12.61 -20.29 63.35
N GLU A 259 11.34 -20.52 63.65
CA GLU A 259 10.25 -20.40 62.67
C GLU A 259 10.10 -18.97 62.16
N THR A 260 10.20 -17.98 63.04
CA THR A 260 10.14 -16.56 62.67
C THR A 260 11.30 -16.18 61.75
N GLN A 261 12.51 -16.68 62.03
CA GLN A 261 13.66 -16.45 61.16
C GLN A 261 13.46 -17.09 59.78
N ALA A 262 12.97 -18.33 59.73
CA ALA A 262 12.69 -19.02 58.47
C ALA A 262 11.61 -18.30 57.65
N GLU A 263 10.55 -17.80 58.31
CA GLU A 263 9.50 -17.04 57.66
C GLU A 263 10.00 -15.71 57.12
N ASN A 264 10.83 -14.98 57.87
CA ASN A 264 11.44 -13.73 57.38
C ASN A 264 12.24 -13.96 56.09
N GLN A 265 13.05 -15.03 56.05
CA GLN A 265 13.81 -15.38 54.85
C GLN A 265 12.88 -15.73 53.68
N ARG A 266 11.83 -16.53 53.93
CA ARG A 266 10.84 -16.88 52.90
C ARG A 266 10.13 -15.64 52.34
N VAL A 267 9.78 -14.68 53.20
CA VAL A 267 9.15 -13.41 52.80
C VAL A 267 10.09 -12.55 51.97
N GLU A 268 11.38 -12.51 52.29
CA GLU A 268 12.39 -11.82 51.47
C GLU A 268 12.49 -12.44 50.06
N GLU A 269 12.54 -13.77 49.97
CA GLU A 269 12.57 -14.51 48.70
C GLU A 269 11.29 -14.29 47.87
N TYR A 270 10.12 -14.32 48.53
CA TYR A 270 8.83 -14.02 47.90
C TYR A 270 8.79 -12.58 47.35
N ASN A 271 9.19 -11.59 48.15
CA ASN A 271 9.21 -10.19 47.71
C ASN A 271 10.14 -9.98 46.53
N ALA A 272 11.30 -10.65 46.51
CA ALA A 272 12.20 -10.61 45.38
C ALA A 272 11.56 -11.20 44.11
N ALA A 273 10.86 -12.34 44.22
CA ALA A 273 10.13 -12.94 43.11
C ALA A 273 9.00 -12.03 42.58
N VAL A 274 8.25 -11.40 43.47
CA VAL A 274 7.19 -10.44 43.09
C VAL A 274 7.76 -9.25 42.32
N ILE A 275 8.89 -8.70 42.75
CA ILE A 275 9.57 -7.61 42.03
C ILE A 275 9.99 -8.07 40.64
N ASP A 276 10.60 -9.26 40.53
CA ASP A 276 11.04 -9.82 39.26
C ASP A 276 9.87 -10.02 38.28
N PHE A 277 8.78 -10.65 38.72
CA PHE A 277 7.60 -10.84 37.87
C PHE A 277 6.96 -9.51 37.45
N ASN A 278 6.88 -8.52 38.34
CA ASN A 278 6.37 -7.19 37.97
C ASN A 278 7.26 -6.49 36.93
N ASN A 279 8.58 -6.63 37.02
CA ASN A 279 9.50 -6.12 35.99
C ASN A 279 9.26 -6.83 34.66
N GLN A 280 9.15 -8.16 34.65
CA GLN A 280 8.85 -8.93 33.44
C GLN A 280 7.51 -8.51 32.80
N ILE A 281 6.48 -8.29 33.62
CA ILE A 281 5.16 -7.79 33.16
C ILE A 281 5.31 -6.40 32.52
N SER A 282 5.99 -5.47 33.21
CA SER A 282 6.20 -4.11 32.71
C SER A 282 6.99 -4.10 31.40
N ASP A 283 8.05 -4.90 31.30
CA ASP A 283 8.88 -4.99 30.11
C ASP A 283 8.10 -5.58 28.92
N ALA A 284 7.36 -6.66 29.14
CA ALA A 284 6.51 -7.27 28.11
C ALA A 284 5.42 -6.28 27.63
N GLN A 285 4.77 -5.56 28.54
CA GLN A 285 3.79 -4.53 28.19
C GLN A 285 4.40 -3.40 27.36
N GLY A 286 5.61 -2.95 27.71
CA GLY A 286 6.34 -1.95 26.94
C GLY A 286 6.67 -2.41 25.52
N GLN A 287 7.12 -3.66 25.38
CA GLN A 287 7.43 -4.25 24.07
C GLN A 287 6.17 -4.46 23.23
N ILE A 288 5.07 -4.91 23.83
CA ILE A 288 3.74 -5.02 23.18
C ILE A 288 3.29 -3.66 22.65
N ALA A 289 3.42 -2.59 23.44
CA ALA A 289 3.03 -1.25 23.02
C ALA A 289 3.86 -0.76 21.82
N SER A 290 5.17 -0.99 21.83
CA SER A 290 6.05 -0.66 20.69
C SER A 290 5.67 -1.44 19.43
N LEU A 291 5.54 -2.77 19.53
CA LEU A 291 5.20 -3.63 18.40
C LEU A 291 3.84 -3.26 17.78
N ASN A 292 2.85 -2.91 18.59
CA ASN A 292 1.57 -2.43 18.07
C ASN A 292 1.70 -1.13 17.25
N GLN A 293 2.57 -0.21 17.67
CA GLN A 293 2.85 1.01 16.93
C GLN A 293 3.60 0.72 15.61
N ASP A 294 4.56 -0.18 15.64
CA ASP A 294 5.34 -0.58 14.47
C ASP A 294 4.44 -1.29 13.44
N ILE A 295 3.60 -2.23 13.88
CA ILE A 295 2.57 -2.91 13.07
C ILE A 295 1.62 -1.91 12.42
N GLN A 296 1.14 -0.91 13.19
CA GLN A 296 0.25 0.12 12.65
C GLN A 296 0.94 0.94 11.57
N THR A 297 2.20 1.31 11.79
CA THR A 297 3.02 2.08 10.84
C THR A 297 3.25 1.28 9.55
N LEU A 298 3.64 0.01 9.66
CA LEU A 298 3.83 -0.88 8.53
C LEU A 298 2.53 -1.09 7.74
N THR A 299 1.42 -1.30 8.44
CA THR A 299 0.09 -1.45 7.82
C THR A 299 -0.27 -0.20 6.99
N ASN A 300 -0.04 1.00 7.54
CA ASN A 300 -0.28 2.24 6.80
C ASN A 300 0.65 2.37 5.58
N ASN A 301 1.93 2.05 5.74
CA ASN A 301 2.90 2.11 4.64
C ASN A 301 2.54 1.15 3.49
N ILE A 302 2.05 -0.05 3.82
CA ILE A 302 1.53 -1.02 2.83
C ILE A 302 0.34 -0.43 2.10
N ASN A 303 -0.68 0.05 2.83
CA ASN A 303 -1.88 0.63 2.24
C ASN A 303 -1.55 1.82 1.32
N ASP A 304 -0.65 2.72 1.76
CA ASP A 304 -0.22 3.87 0.96
C ASP A 304 0.52 3.42 -0.31
N THR A 305 1.36 2.40 -0.21
CA THR A 305 2.08 1.83 -1.36
C THR A 305 1.11 1.21 -2.37
N GLU A 306 0.12 0.43 -1.91
CA GLU A 306 -0.92 -0.15 -2.75
C GLU A 306 -1.79 0.92 -3.42
N ASN A 307 -2.18 1.97 -2.68
CA ASN A 307 -2.94 3.09 -3.21
C ASN A 307 -2.15 3.87 -4.28
N ASN A 308 -0.85 4.06 -4.07
CA ASN A 308 0.03 4.68 -5.06
C ASN A 308 0.13 3.84 -6.33
N ILE A 309 0.29 2.51 -6.21
CA ILE A 309 0.28 1.60 -7.36
C ILE A 309 -1.04 1.71 -8.14
N ALA A 310 -2.18 1.69 -7.45
CA ALA A 310 -3.49 1.82 -8.10
C ALA A 310 -3.62 3.16 -8.84
N THR A 311 -3.20 4.26 -8.20
CA THR A 311 -3.22 5.61 -8.77
C THR A 311 -2.35 5.72 -10.01
N TRP A 312 -1.08 5.26 -9.94
CA TRP A 312 -0.18 5.29 -11.08
C TRP A 312 -0.64 4.36 -12.21
N SER A 313 -1.25 3.22 -11.87
CA SER A 313 -1.80 2.30 -12.88
C SER A 313 -2.94 2.95 -13.67
N GLN A 314 -3.82 3.70 -12.99
CA GLN A 314 -4.85 4.49 -13.65
C GLN A 314 -4.24 5.59 -14.54
N GLN A 315 -3.24 6.32 -14.04
CA GLN A 315 -2.54 7.34 -14.82
C GLN A 315 -1.88 6.76 -16.07
N VAL A 316 -1.29 5.56 -15.99
CA VAL A 316 -0.74 4.86 -17.16
C VAL A 316 -1.84 4.55 -18.17
N SER A 317 -2.99 4.05 -17.72
CA SER A 317 -4.14 3.78 -18.60
C SER A 317 -4.64 5.05 -19.29
N ASP A 318 -4.76 6.16 -18.55
CA ASP A 318 -5.23 7.43 -19.09
C ASP A 318 -4.24 8.01 -20.11
N LEU A 319 -2.94 7.99 -19.78
CA LEU A 319 -1.88 8.44 -20.68
C LEU A 319 -1.80 7.58 -21.95
N GLN A 320 -2.01 6.27 -21.83
CA GLN A 320 -2.06 5.37 -22.99
C GLN A 320 -3.24 5.73 -23.91
N GLY A 321 -4.42 6.02 -23.34
CA GLY A 321 -5.58 6.47 -24.12
C GLY A 321 -5.31 7.77 -24.87
N VAL A 322 -4.68 8.75 -24.20
CA VAL A 322 -4.27 10.01 -24.84
C VAL A 322 -3.23 9.78 -25.94
N LEU A 323 -2.26 8.89 -25.70
CA LEU A 323 -1.24 8.54 -26.68
C LEU A 323 -1.86 7.92 -27.94
N ASP A 324 -2.80 6.97 -27.78
CA ASP A 324 -3.47 6.30 -28.88
C ASP A 324 -4.31 7.31 -29.70
N GLU A 325 -5.02 8.23 -29.04
CA GLU A 325 -5.78 9.30 -29.70
C GLU A 325 -4.85 10.24 -30.49
N LEU A 326 -3.76 10.69 -29.87
CA LEU A 326 -2.76 11.53 -30.50
C LEU A 326 -2.13 10.85 -31.72
N GLN A 327 -1.77 9.57 -31.62
CA GLN A 327 -1.22 8.81 -32.74
C GLN A 327 -2.19 8.73 -33.91
N ASN A 328 -3.47 8.46 -33.64
CA ASN A 328 -4.50 8.42 -34.68
C ASN A 328 -4.69 9.78 -35.34
N GLN A 329 -4.76 10.87 -34.56
CA GLN A 329 -4.88 12.22 -35.09
C GLN A 329 -3.66 12.61 -35.93
N CYS A 330 -2.46 12.32 -35.45
CA CYS A 330 -1.22 12.56 -36.17
C CYS A 330 -1.17 11.81 -37.51
N ASN A 331 -1.55 10.54 -37.52
CA ASN A 331 -1.60 9.74 -38.75
C ASN A 331 -2.62 10.32 -39.75
N ALA A 332 -3.80 10.74 -39.28
CA ALA A 332 -4.82 11.35 -40.12
C ALA A 332 -4.36 12.69 -40.72
N ASP A 333 -3.76 13.56 -39.91
CA ASP A 333 -3.27 14.86 -40.36
C ASP A 333 -2.10 14.73 -41.35
N ILE A 334 -1.16 13.81 -41.08
CA ILE A 334 -0.04 13.53 -41.99
C ILE A 334 -0.56 13.00 -43.33
N ALA A 335 -1.51 12.07 -43.32
CA ALA A 335 -2.13 11.56 -44.55
C ALA A 335 -2.84 12.69 -45.33
N HIS A 336 -3.57 13.56 -44.64
CA HIS A 336 -4.24 14.71 -45.26
C HIS A 336 -3.25 15.65 -45.96
N PHE A 337 -2.13 16.00 -45.31
CA PHE A 337 -1.10 16.84 -45.93
C PHE A 337 -0.42 16.14 -47.11
N GLN A 338 -0.17 14.82 -47.03
CA GLN A 338 0.39 14.04 -48.13
C GLN A 338 -0.53 14.06 -49.36
N ASP A 339 -1.84 13.87 -49.15
CA ASP A 339 -2.85 13.93 -50.22
C ASP A 339 -2.90 15.34 -50.85
N LEU A 340 -2.88 16.39 -50.01
CA LEU A 340 -2.85 17.79 -50.48
C LEU A 340 -1.61 18.09 -51.33
N ILE A 341 -0.43 17.64 -50.88
CA ILE A 341 0.83 17.79 -51.63
C ILE A 341 0.73 17.05 -52.97
N GLN A 342 0.14 15.85 -53.01
CA GLN A 342 -0.04 15.11 -54.25
C GLN A 342 -1.00 15.83 -55.22
N GLU A 343 -2.10 16.38 -54.71
CA GLU A 343 -3.05 17.18 -55.50
C GLU A 343 -2.39 18.42 -56.09
N LEU A 344 -1.66 19.20 -55.27
CA LEU A 344 -0.96 20.42 -55.70
C LEU A 344 0.11 20.12 -56.75
N ASN A 345 0.90 19.05 -56.57
CA ASN A 345 1.87 18.61 -57.58
C ASN A 345 1.19 18.26 -58.91
N GLY A 346 0.04 17.56 -58.87
CA GLY A 346 -0.74 17.24 -60.06
C GLY A 346 -1.26 18.50 -60.77
N ILE A 347 -1.75 19.48 -60.01
CA ILE A 347 -2.21 20.77 -60.56
C ILE A 347 -1.04 21.53 -61.23
N ILE A 348 0.10 21.62 -60.55
CA ILE A 348 1.31 22.28 -61.07
C ILE A 348 1.78 21.64 -62.38
N ASP A 349 1.87 20.31 -62.44
CA ASP A 349 2.24 19.58 -63.66
C ASP A 349 1.30 19.89 -64.83
N ILE A 350 -0.02 19.91 -64.57
CA ILE A 350 -1.00 20.27 -65.60
C ILE A 350 -0.83 21.73 -66.07
N ILE A 351 -0.64 22.68 -65.15
CA ILE A 351 -0.42 24.10 -65.51
C ILE A 351 0.84 24.25 -66.36
N GLN A 352 1.95 23.59 -65.97
CA GLN A 352 3.20 23.59 -66.73
C GLN A 352 3.02 23.00 -68.13
N GLN A 353 2.27 21.90 -68.27
CA GLN A 353 1.93 21.34 -69.58
C GLN A 353 1.12 22.32 -70.44
N VAL A 354 0.17 23.05 -69.83
CA VAL A 354 -0.65 24.05 -70.53
C VAL A 354 0.21 25.24 -70.97
N ILE A 355 1.08 25.76 -70.11
CA ILE A 355 2.05 26.82 -70.45
C ILE A 355 2.88 26.39 -71.66
N ALA A 356 3.46 25.18 -71.65
CA ALA A 356 4.27 24.66 -72.75
C ALA A 356 3.51 24.59 -74.09
N ILE A 357 2.20 24.31 -74.06
CA ILE A 357 1.34 24.31 -75.26
C ILE A 357 1.21 25.73 -75.82
N PHE A 358 1.00 26.73 -74.97
CA PHE A 358 0.87 28.13 -75.40
C PHE A 358 2.21 28.76 -75.82
N GLU A 359 3.33 28.36 -75.23
CA GLU A 359 4.68 28.87 -75.57
C GLU A 359 5.20 28.35 -76.93
N GLY A 360 4.87 27.12 -77.32
CA GLY A 360 5.23 26.58 -78.64
C GLY A 360 4.26 26.97 -79.77
N GLN A 361 3.16 27.64 -79.41
CA GLN A 361 1.89 27.91 -80.11
C GLN A 361 1.74 29.15 -81.02
N SER A 362 1.16 29.06 -82.23
CA SER A 362 0.44 30.21 -82.81
C SER A 362 -1.04 30.23 -82.36
N ILE A 363 -1.65 31.41 -82.19
CA ILE A 363 -3.08 31.57 -81.77
C ILE A 363 -4.05 30.75 -82.63
N GLN A 364 -3.74 30.67 -83.93
CA GLN A 364 -4.54 29.96 -84.92
C GLN A 364 -4.64 28.47 -84.57
N ASP A 365 -3.57 27.86 -84.07
CA ASP A 365 -3.49 26.42 -83.82
C ASP A 365 -4.09 26.00 -82.47
N VAL A 366 -4.16 26.91 -81.51
CA VAL A 366 -4.65 26.64 -80.13
C VAL A 366 -6.16 26.81 -79.99
N LYS A 367 -6.76 27.77 -80.71
CA LYS A 367 -8.20 28.07 -80.61
C LYS A 367 -9.12 26.85 -80.83
N PRO A 368 -8.91 25.99 -81.86
CA PRO A 368 -9.76 24.82 -82.10
C PRO A 368 -9.74 23.76 -80.98
N LEU A 369 -8.77 23.79 -80.06
CA LEU A 369 -8.67 22.84 -78.95
C LEU A 369 -9.63 23.13 -77.80
N PHE A 370 -10.02 24.40 -77.63
CA PHE A 370 -10.90 24.84 -76.54
C PHE A 370 -12.38 24.82 -76.94
N ASP A 371 -12.67 25.05 -78.22
CA ASP A 371 -14.03 24.93 -78.78
C ASP A 371 -14.57 23.49 -78.65
N ASP A 372 -13.68 22.49 -78.72
CA ASP A 372 -13.96 21.05 -78.61
C ASP A 372 -14.22 20.56 -77.17
N ILE A 373 -13.84 21.35 -76.15
CA ILE A 373 -14.01 21.00 -74.73
C ILE A 373 -15.38 21.47 -74.20
N SER A 374 -16.02 22.42 -74.90
CA SER A 374 -17.31 23.04 -74.53
C SER A 374 -18.56 22.19 -74.84
N VAL A 375 -18.41 20.97 -75.41
CA VAL A 375 -19.54 20.20 -75.97
C VAL A 375 -20.02 19.06 -75.06
N ASP A 376 -19.40 18.82 -73.91
CA ASP A 376 -19.79 17.73 -73.00
C ASP A 376 -20.29 18.25 -71.64
N ASP A 377 -21.20 19.23 -71.67
CA ASP A 377 -22.19 19.37 -70.60
C ASP A 377 -23.14 18.18 -70.74
N GLY A 378 -22.75 17.07 -70.13
CA GLY A 378 -23.61 15.93 -69.85
C GLY A 378 -24.75 16.34 -68.92
N LEU A 379 -25.73 17.06 -69.45
CA LEU A 379 -27.13 16.95 -69.06
C LEU A 379 -27.60 15.56 -69.50
N GLY A 380 -27.16 14.54 -68.76
CA GLY A 380 -27.89 13.29 -68.67
C GLY A 380 -29.23 13.60 -68.02
N SER A 381 -30.24 13.77 -68.85
CA SER A 381 -31.64 13.80 -68.47
C SER A 381 -31.93 12.64 -67.53
N ALA A 382 -32.35 12.97 -66.31
CA ALA A 382 -33.23 12.11 -65.56
C ALA A 382 -34.48 11.87 -66.44
N GLU A 383 -34.56 10.69 -67.04
CA GLU A 383 -35.80 10.15 -67.59
C GLU A 383 -36.13 8.87 -66.83
N SER A 384 -37.34 8.89 -66.28
CA SER A 384 -38.06 7.86 -65.54
C SER A 384 -37.94 6.43 -66.06
N ALA A 385 -37.58 5.50 -65.17
CA ALA A 385 -38.34 4.28 -64.84
C ALA A 385 -37.77 3.64 -63.56
#